data_AF-A0A7V9L5Y1-F1
#
_entry.id   AF-A0A7V9L5Y1-F1
#
_cell.length_a   1.000
_cell.length_b   1.000
_cell.length_c   1.000
_cell.angle_alpha   90.00
_cell.angle_beta   90.00
_cell.angle_gamma   90.00
#
_symmetry.space_group_name_H-M   'P 1'
#
loop_
_entity.id
_entity.type
_entity.pdbx_description
1 polymer ?
#
loop_
_entity_poly.entity_id
_entity_poly.type
_entity_poly.pdbx_seq_one_letter_code
_entity_poly.pdbx_strand_id
1 'polypeptide(L)'
;MADKALRGLPVVPIDAPHTDHRNRLAANAQLKVCAIGVAIAAPMSAIAFFAPSPMLFFTLAGIAEIGLFLSTAPINAILLRTAPLYLRASAMAVAIFAIHLFGDLWSPTIIGLLRDALVPALAMMALPLGFAIAWAVWWPRKHEALADDGPT
;
A
#
# COMPACT_ATOMS: atom_id res chain seq x y z
N MET A 1 -0.25 17.40 13.96
CA MET A 1 -1.19 16.33 14.36
C MET A 1 -0.60 14.92 14.24
N ALA A 2 0.42 14.67 13.39
CA ALA A 2 1.16 13.40 13.31
C ALA A 2 2.18 13.17 14.45
N ASP A 3 2.76 14.26 14.99
CA ASP A 3 3.79 14.24 16.04
C ASP A 3 3.30 13.63 17.38
N LYS A 4 2.01 13.73 17.69
CA LYS A 4 1.45 13.19 18.94
C LYS A 4 1.27 11.67 18.93
N ALA A 5 1.21 11.06 17.75
CA ALA A 5 1.07 9.59 17.59
C ALA A 5 2.41 8.86 17.65
N LEU A 6 3.53 9.55 17.39
CA LEU A 6 4.88 8.96 17.33
C LEU A 6 5.64 9.06 18.67
N ARG A 7 5.23 9.96 19.57
CA ARG A 7 5.94 10.26 20.83
C ARG A 7 5.77 9.24 21.97
N GLY A 8 4.97 8.20 21.77
CA GLY A 8 4.69 7.19 22.82
C GLY A 8 4.84 5.74 22.36
N LEU A 9 5.33 5.49 21.14
CA LEU A 9 5.53 4.12 20.68
C LEU A 9 6.85 3.62 21.27
N PRO A 10 6.83 2.65 22.21
CA PRO A 10 8.07 2.02 22.65
C PRO A 10 8.78 1.48 21.41
N VAL A 11 10.04 1.89 21.22
CA VAL A 11 10.90 1.35 20.17
C VAL A 11 10.90 -0.15 20.37
N VAL A 12 10.25 -0.88 19.48
CA VAL A 12 10.17 -2.34 19.59
C VAL A 12 11.59 -2.86 19.37
N PRO A 13 12.16 -3.59 20.34
CA PRO A 13 13.47 -4.22 20.17
C PRO A 13 13.50 -5.06 18.88
N ILE A 14 14.62 -5.04 18.16
CA ILE A 14 14.75 -5.78 16.89
C ILE A 14 14.47 -7.27 17.05
N ASP A 15 14.70 -7.80 18.24
CA ASP A 15 14.55 -9.19 18.68
C ASP A 15 13.20 -9.53 19.32
N ALA A 16 12.29 -8.54 19.46
CA ALA A 16 10.96 -8.82 19.98
C ALA A 16 10.24 -9.88 19.13
N PRO A 17 9.47 -10.79 19.76
CA PRO A 17 8.68 -11.77 19.02
C PRO A 17 7.81 -11.10 17.96
N HIS A 18 7.75 -11.68 16.77
CA HIS A 18 6.89 -11.20 15.68
C HIS A 18 5.40 -11.16 16.06
N THR A 19 5.00 -11.96 17.07
CA THR A 19 3.66 -11.98 17.66
C THR A 19 3.40 -10.87 18.69
N ASP A 20 4.41 -10.08 19.07
CA ASP A 20 4.25 -9.00 20.04
C ASP A 20 3.16 -8.02 19.58
N HIS A 21 2.18 -7.76 20.46
CA HIS A 21 1.07 -6.83 20.21
C HIS A 21 1.55 -5.45 19.69
N ARG A 22 2.73 -4.99 20.13
CA ARG A 22 3.32 -3.73 19.66
C ARG A 22 3.67 -3.76 18.17
N ASN A 23 4.10 -4.91 17.65
CA ASN A 23 4.34 -5.09 16.22
C ASN A 23 3.03 -5.00 15.43
N ARG A 24 1.93 -5.56 15.96
CA ARG A 24 0.59 -5.51 15.34
C ARG A 24 0.04 -4.09 15.30
N LEU A 25 0.20 -3.34 16.40
CA LEU A 25 -0.17 -1.92 16.48
C LEU A 25 0.64 -1.07 15.48
N ALA A 26 1.95 -1.29 15.44
CA ALA A 26 2.83 -0.56 14.53
C ALA A 26 2.55 -0.90 13.05
N ALA A 27 2.25 -2.17 12.75
CA ALA A 27 1.84 -2.60 11.41
C ALA A 27 0.51 -1.96 10.99
N ASN A 28 -0.49 -1.91 11.88
CA ASN A 28 -1.76 -1.23 11.61
C ASN A 28 -1.57 0.28 11.35
N ALA A 29 -0.70 0.93 12.12
CA ALA A 29 -0.37 2.34 11.89
C ALA A 29 0.27 2.56 10.51
N GLN A 30 1.16 1.65 10.09
CA GLN A 30 1.79 1.69 8.77
C GLN A 30 0.80 1.40 7.63
N LEU A 31 -0.12 0.44 7.80
CA LEU A 31 -1.20 0.17 6.85
C LEU A 31 -2.08 1.41 6.65
N LYS A 32 -2.35 2.16 7.73
CA LYS A 32 -3.06 3.44 7.63
C LYS A 32 -2.34 4.45 6.74
N VAL A 33 -1.01 4.53 6.82
CA VAL A 33 -0.21 5.42 5.95
C VAL A 33 -0.36 4.99 4.50
N CYS A 34 -0.26 3.68 4.20
CA CYS A 34 -0.48 3.15 2.85
C CYS A 34 -1.88 3.50 2.34
N ALA A 35 -2.91 3.23 3.15
CA ALA A 35 -4.31 3.51 2.82
C ALA A 35 -4.53 4.99 2.48
N ILE A 36 -3.97 5.92 3.27
CA ILE A 36 -4.08 7.35 2.97
C ILE A 36 -3.39 7.69 1.63
N GLY A 37 -2.21 7.12 1.37
CA GLY A 37 -1.50 7.31 0.10
C GLY A 37 -2.33 6.90 -1.10
N VAL A 38 -2.89 5.68 -1.10
CA VAL A 38 -3.73 5.18 -2.20
C VAL A 38 -5.09 5.89 -2.29
N ALA A 39 -5.62 6.39 -1.17
CA ALA A 39 -6.84 7.20 -1.16
C ALA A 39 -6.66 8.55 -1.87
N ILE A 40 -5.45 9.10 -1.87
CA ILE A 40 -5.09 10.30 -2.64
C ILE A 40 -4.80 9.92 -4.09
N ALA A 41 -4.06 8.84 -4.32
CA ALA A 41 -3.69 8.40 -5.66
C ALA A 41 -4.90 8.06 -6.55
N ALA A 42 -5.93 7.44 -5.99
CA ALA A 42 -7.14 7.06 -6.71
C ALA A 42 -7.85 8.26 -7.40
N PRO A 43 -8.31 9.31 -6.70
CA PRO A 43 -8.95 10.45 -7.35
C PRO A 43 -7.99 11.24 -8.24
N MET A 44 -6.72 11.38 -7.85
CA MET A 44 -5.75 12.17 -8.64
C MET A 44 -5.45 11.53 -9.99
N SER A 45 -5.24 10.20 -10.01
CA SER A 45 -5.07 9.47 -11.27
C SER A 45 -6.35 9.45 -12.11
N ALA A 46 -7.53 9.27 -11.49
CA ALA A 46 -8.80 9.32 -12.19
C ALA A 46 -9.00 10.67 -12.91
N ILE A 47 -8.74 11.80 -12.23
CA ILE A 47 -8.85 13.13 -12.83
C ILE A 47 -7.77 13.33 -13.91
N ALA A 48 -6.55 12.83 -13.68
CA ALA A 48 -5.45 12.97 -14.63
C ALA A 48 -5.80 12.42 -16.02
N PHE A 49 -6.47 11.25 -16.10
CA PHE A 49 -6.81 10.63 -17.38
C PHE A 49 -7.81 11.42 -18.24
N PHE A 50 -8.51 12.40 -17.67
CA PHE A 50 -9.38 13.33 -18.40
C PHE A 50 -8.79 14.73 -18.52
N ALA A 51 -7.52 14.94 -18.16
CA ALA A 51 -6.90 16.25 -18.19
C ALA A 51 -6.79 16.78 -19.64
N PRO A 52 -7.29 18.00 -19.93
CA PRO A 52 -7.24 18.58 -21.27
C PRO A 52 -5.85 19.11 -21.67
N SER A 53 -4.89 19.16 -20.74
CA SER A 53 -3.54 19.66 -21.01
C SER A 53 -2.46 18.75 -20.43
N PRO A 54 -1.29 18.61 -21.10
CA PRO A 54 -0.18 17.80 -20.60
C PRO A 54 0.33 18.26 -19.22
N MET A 55 0.37 19.56 -18.97
CA MET A 55 0.86 20.11 -17.69
C MET A 55 -0.05 19.70 -16.52
N LEU A 56 -1.36 19.73 -16.72
CA LEU A 56 -2.32 19.28 -15.73
C LEU A 56 -2.22 17.76 -15.52
N PHE A 57 -2.10 16.99 -16.61
CA PHE A 57 -1.87 15.55 -16.53
C PHE A 57 -0.64 15.22 -15.67
N PHE A 58 0.54 15.77 -16.00
CA PHE A 58 1.77 15.45 -15.28
C PHE A 58 1.76 15.92 -13.82
N THR A 59 1.08 17.03 -13.52
CA THR A 59 0.94 17.51 -12.15
C THR A 59 0.09 16.55 -11.32
N LEU A 60 -1.08 16.15 -11.83
CA LEU A 60 -1.96 15.21 -11.15
C LEU A 60 -1.36 13.80 -11.06
N ALA A 61 -0.70 13.33 -12.13
CA ALA A 61 0.03 12.08 -12.14
C ALA A 61 1.17 12.10 -11.10
N GLY A 62 1.94 13.18 -11.01
CA GLY A 62 2.99 13.32 -9.99
C GLY A 62 2.44 13.27 -8.56
N ILE A 63 1.30 13.91 -8.28
CA ILE A 63 0.64 13.80 -6.97
C ILE A 63 0.16 12.35 -6.72
N ALA A 64 -0.39 11.69 -7.72
CA ALA A 64 -0.83 10.30 -7.61
C ALA A 64 0.36 9.36 -7.34
N GLU A 65 1.48 9.54 -8.04
CA GLU A 65 2.72 8.79 -7.84
C GLU A 65 3.27 9.00 -6.42
N ILE A 66 3.33 10.24 -5.92
CA ILE A 66 3.73 10.50 -4.53
C ILE A 66 2.84 9.71 -3.55
N GLY A 67 1.52 9.70 -3.78
CA GLY A 67 0.58 8.92 -2.99
C GLY A 67 0.83 7.40 -3.04
N LEU A 68 1.13 6.85 -4.22
CA LEU A 68 1.44 5.43 -4.40
C LEU A 68 2.76 5.04 -3.73
N PHE A 69 3.83 5.77 -4.02
CA PHE A 69 5.18 5.49 -3.52
C PHE A 69 5.33 5.76 -2.01
N LEU A 70 4.39 6.48 -1.40
CA LEU A 70 4.32 6.61 0.06
C LEU A 70 4.19 5.25 0.77
N SER A 71 3.64 4.24 0.09
CA SER A 71 3.42 2.90 0.66
C SER A 71 4.68 2.02 0.71
N THR A 72 5.72 2.36 -0.05
CA THR A 72 6.91 1.51 -0.21
C THR A 72 7.62 1.23 1.11
N ALA A 73 7.97 2.27 1.87
CA ALA A 73 8.67 2.10 3.15
C ALA A 73 7.77 1.45 4.24
N PRO A 74 6.50 1.88 4.42
CA PRO A 74 5.60 1.26 5.38
C PRO A 74 5.34 -0.24 5.12
N ILE A 75 5.09 -0.66 3.87
CA ILE A 75 4.84 -2.07 3.53
C ILE A 75 6.05 -2.94 3.87
N ASN A 76 7.25 -2.50 3.48
CA ASN A 76 8.47 -3.24 3.77
C ASN A 76 8.68 -3.39 5.29
N ALA A 77 8.42 -2.32 6.05
CA ALA A 77 8.53 -2.37 7.50
C ALA A 77 7.47 -3.26 8.16
N ILE A 78 6.23 -3.31 7.63
CA ILE A 78 5.20 -4.26 8.09
C ILE A 78 5.71 -5.69 7.92
N LEU A 79 6.15 -6.04 6.71
CA LEU A 79 6.58 -7.39 6.38
C LEU A 79 7.78 -7.86 7.23
N LEU A 80 8.71 -6.95 7.55
CA LEU A 80 9.82 -7.28 8.46
C LEU A 80 9.34 -7.48 9.90
N ARG A 81 8.36 -6.72 10.35
CA ARG A 81 7.82 -6.81 11.73
C ARG A 81 6.97 -8.06 11.95
N THR A 82 6.22 -8.48 10.94
CA THR A 82 5.30 -9.63 11.05
C THR A 82 5.97 -10.96 10.75
N ALA A 83 7.16 -10.96 10.13
CA ALA A 83 7.94 -12.16 9.91
C ALA A 83 8.88 -12.48 11.10
N PRO A 84 9.05 -13.76 11.45
CA PRO A 84 10.13 -14.20 12.33
C PRO A 84 11.49 -13.75 11.78
N LEU A 85 12.42 -13.42 12.67
CA LEU A 85 13.77 -12.91 12.32
C LEU A 85 14.45 -13.70 11.20
N TYR A 86 14.46 -15.03 11.32
CA TYR A 86 15.12 -15.93 10.40
C TYR A 86 14.40 -16.09 9.04
N LEU A 87 13.15 -15.62 8.93
CA LEU A 87 12.36 -15.65 7.68
C LEU A 87 12.22 -14.28 7.02
N ARG A 88 12.70 -13.19 7.63
CA ARG A 88 12.53 -11.82 7.11
C ARG A 88 13.02 -11.67 5.67
N ALA A 89 14.17 -12.26 5.33
CA ALA A 89 14.71 -12.22 3.98
C ALA A 89 13.81 -12.97 2.98
N SER A 90 13.34 -14.16 3.34
CA SER A 90 12.40 -14.94 2.51
C SER A 90 11.05 -14.23 2.38
N ALA A 91 10.55 -13.59 3.44
CA ALA A 91 9.32 -12.80 3.41
C ALA A 91 9.43 -11.60 2.46
N MET A 92 10.56 -10.87 2.47
CA MET A 92 10.83 -9.82 1.47
C MET A 92 10.86 -10.40 0.06
N ALA A 93 11.59 -11.50 -0.15
CA ALA A 93 11.75 -12.11 -1.46
C ALA A 93 10.41 -12.57 -2.04
N VAL A 94 9.57 -13.21 -1.23
CA VAL A 94 8.22 -13.65 -1.63
C VAL A 94 7.33 -12.44 -1.92
N ALA A 95 7.39 -11.38 -1.13
CA ALA A 95 6.62 -10.16 -1.39
C ALA A 95 7.03 -9.49 -2.72
N ILE A 96 8.34 -9.34 -2.96
CA ILE A 96 8.87 -8.79 -4.21
C ILE A 96 8.49 -9.68 -5.40
N PHE A 97 8.65 -11.00 -5.27
CA PHE A 97 8.24 -11.93 -6.31
C PHE A 97 6.75 -11.81 -6.61
N ALA A 98 5.89 -11.73 -5.59
CA ALA A 98 4.45 -11.62 -5.76
C ALA A 98 4.05 -10.34 -6.49
N ILE A 99 4.64 -9.17 -6.16
CA ILE A 99 4.30 -7.92 -6.87
C ILE A 99 4.71 -7.94 -8.35
N HIS A 100 5.81 -8.59 -8.70
CA HIS A 100 6.22 -8.72 -10.10
C HIS A 100 5.36 -9.74 -10.84
N LEU A 101 5.11 -10.89 -10.20
CA LEU A 101 4.31 -11.97 -10.78
C LEU A 101 2.88 -11.54 -11.03
N PHE A 102 2.25 -10.82 -10.09
CA PHE A 102 0.84 -10.44 -10.18
C PHE A 102 0.62 -9.02 -10.71
N GLY A 103 1.58 -8.11 -10.54
CA GLY A 103 1.51 -6.74 -11.01
C GLY A 103 2.15 -6.57 -12.38
N ASP A 104 3.49 -6.49 -12.41
CA ASP A 104 4.24 -6.07 -13.60
C ASP A 104 4.06 -7.01 -14.80
N LEU A 105 3.92 -8.31 -14.55
CA LEU A 105 3.76 -9.30 -15.62
C LEU A 105 2.38 -9.21 -16.29
N TRP A 106 1.30 -9.06 -15.51
CA TRP A 106 -0.06 -9.12 -16.05
C TRP A 106 -0.64 -7.75 -16.39
N SER A 107 -0.23 -6.68 -15.68
CA SER A 107 -0.85 -5.36 -15.83
C SER A 107 -0.78 -4.80 -17.25
N PRO A 108 0.33 -4.88 -18.03
CA PRO A 108 0.36 -4.34 -19.38
C PRO A 108 -0.60 -5.08 -20.31
N THR A 109 -0.69 -6.40 -20.17
CA THR A 109 -1.60 -7.25 -20.95
C THR A 109 -3.06 -6.92 -20.65
N ILE A 110 -3.44 -6.80 -19.38
CA ILE A 110 -4.81 -6.47 -18.97
C ILE A 110 -5.19 -5.07 -19.47
N ILE A 111 -4.32 -4.07 -19.27
CA ILE A 111 -4.57 -2.70 -19.72
C ILE A 111 -4.63 -2.63 -21.25
N GLY A 112 -3.79 -3.39 -21.96
CA GLY A 112 -3.83 -3.52 -23.42
C GLY A 112 -5.16 -4.07 -23.92
N LEU A 113 -5.63 -5.17 -23.34
CA LEU A 113 -6.94 -5.76 -23.66
C LEU A 113 -8.10 -4.79 -23.39
N LEU A 114 -8.05 -4.06 -22.27
CA LEU A 114 -9.05 -3.03 -21.97
C LEU A 114 -9.03 -1.89 -22.99
N ARG A 115 -7.83 -1.46 -23.41
CA ARG A 115 -7.65 -0.43 -24.44
C ARG A 115 -8.16 -0.87 -25.81
N ASP A 116 -8.13 -2.17 -26.12
CA ASP A 116 -8.66 -2.68 -27.38
C ASP A 116 -10.21 -2.65 -27.42
N ALA A 117 -10.85 -2.67 -26.25
CA ALA A 117 -12.31 -2.64 -26.13
C ALA A 117 -12.89 -1.25 -25.76
N LEU A 118 -12.09 -0.36 -25.18
CA LEU A 118 -12.53 0.92 -24.61
C LEU A 118 -11.71 2.10 -25.12
N VAL A 119 -12.27 3.31 -25.01
CA VAL A 119 -11.48 4.53 -25.24
C VAL A 119 -10.37 4.65 -24.19
N PRO A 120 -9.22 5.27 -24.51
CA PRO A 120 -8.04 5.27 -23.63
C PRO A 120 -8.33 5.71 -22.19
N ALA A 121 -9.07 6.81 -22.00
CA ALA A 121 -9.39 7.31 -20.68
C ALA A 121 -10.19 6.31 -19.83
N LEU A 122 -11.12 5.55 -20.45
CA LEU A 122 -11.90 4.52 -19.76
C LEU A 122 -11.08 3.26 -19.47
N ALA A 123 -10.23 2.84 -20.40
CA ALA A 123 -9.31 1.71 -20.16
C ALA A 123 -8.39 1.96 -18.96
N MET A 124 -7.89 3.20 -18.83
CA MET A 124 -7.02 3.60 -17.72
C MET A 124 -7.73 3.70 -16.37
N MET A 125 -9.08 3.74 -16.32
CA MET A 125 -9.83 3.73 -15.05
C MET A 125 -9.63 2.45 -14.24
N ALA A 126 -9.11 1.38 -14.84
CA ALA A 126 -8.71 0.19 -14.09
C ALA A 126 -7.68 0.50 -12.99
N LEU A 127 -6.80 1.49 -13.19
CA LEU A 127 -5.78 1.90 -12.23
C LEU A 127 -6.38 2.53 -10.95
N PRO A 128 -7.17 3.63 -11.01
CA PRO A 128 -7.79 4.22 -9.83
C PRO A 128 -8.78 3.27 -9.14
N LEU A 129 -9.43 2.37 -9.88
CA LEU A 129 -10.24 1.30 -9.30
C LEU A 129 -9.38 0.33 -8.48
N GLY A 130 -8.22 -0.09 -9.01
CA GLY A 130 -7.24 -0.88 -8.27
C GLY A 130 -6.75 -0.18 -7.01
N PHE A 131 -6.50 1.13 -7.07
CA PHE A 131 -6.08 1.92 -5.90
C PHE A 131 -7.21 2.03 -4.86
N ALA A 132 -8.46 2.15 -5.29
CA ALA A 132 -9.62 2.15 -4.39
C ALA A 132 -9.82 0.79 -3.71
N ILE A 133 -9.59 -0.32 -4.42
CA ILE A 133 -9.59 -1.66 -3.82
C ILE A 133 -8.45 -1.78 -2.80
N ALA A 134 -7.24 -1.35 -3.15
CA ALA A 134 -6.10 -1.35 -2.23
C ALA A 134 -6.37 -0.52 -0.97
N TRP A 135 -7.03 0.64 -1.12
CA TRP A 135 -7.45 1.47 0.02
C TRP A 135 -8.37 0.69 0.97
N ALA A 136 -9.40 0.02 0.43
CA ALA A 136 -10.33 -0.76 1.24
C ALA A 136 -9.64 -1.94 1.94
N VAL A 137 -8.70 -2.60 1.25
CA VAL A 137 -7.94 -3.75 1.78
C VAL A 137 -6.96 -3.31 2.88
N TRP A 138 -6.23 -2.21 2.68
CA TRP A 138 -5.23 -1.70 3.62
C TRP A 138 -5.80 -0.83 4.73
N TRP A 139 -7.11 -0.59 4.74
CA TRP A 139 -7.71 0.19 5.81
C TRP A 139 -7.49 -0.52 7.16
N PRO A 140 -6.90 0.17 8.16
CA PRO A 140 -6.51 -0.46 9.41
C PRO A 140 -7.71 -0.97 10.20
N ARG A 141 -7.60 -2.19 10.69
CA ARG A 141 -8.63 -2.87 11.48
C ARG A 141 -8.14 -2.98 12.91
N LYS A 142 -8.68 -2.12 13.78
CA LYS A 142 -8.30 -2.04 15.20
C LYS A 142 -8.41 -3.38 15.93
N HIS A 143 -9.39 -4.21 15.58
CA HIS A 143 -9.58 -5.51 16.21
C HIS A 143 -8.42 -6.49 15.93
N GLU A 144 -7.83 -6.45 14.72
CA GLU A 144 -6.66 -7.28 14.37
C GLU A 144 -5.41 -6.83 15.12
N ALA A 145 -5.34 -5.57 15.54
CA ALA A 145 -4.24 -5.02 16.31
C ALA A 145 -4.35 -5.29 17.82
N LEU A 146 -5.57 -5.57 18.31
CA LEU A 146 -5.92 -5.67 19.73
C LEU A 146 -6.35 -7.08 20.16
N ALA A 147 -6.42 -8.04 19.24
CA ALA A 147 -6.77 -9.40 19.60
C ALA A 147 -5.62 -10.00 20.43
N ASP A 148 -5.91 -10.25 21.71
CA ASP A 148 -5.04 -10.99 22.62
C ASP A 148 -4.97 -12.44 22.17
N ASP A 149 -3.77 -12.91 21.90
CA ASP A 149 -3.50 -14.32 21.72
C ASP A 149 -3.59 -14.94 23.12
N GLY A 150 -4.67 -15.67 23.42
CA GLY A 150 -4.84 -16.36 24.70
C GLY A 150 -3.61 -17.19 25.08
N PRO A 151 -3.40 -17.50 26.38
CA PRO A 151 -2.10 -17.92 26.91
C PRO A 151 -1.52 -19.14 26.17
N THR A 152 -0.27 -18.97 25.72
CA THR A 152 0.64 -20.05 25.23
C THR A 152 1.18 -20.89 26.37
#